data_AF-G8B1Q1-F1
#
_entry.id   AF-G8B1Q1-F1
#
_cell.length_a   1.000
_cell.length_b   1.000
_cell.length_c   1.000
_cell.angle_alpha   90.00
_cell.angle_beta   90.00
_cell.angle_gamma   90.00
#
_symmetry.space_group_name_H-M   'P 1'
#
loop_
_entity.id
_entity.type
_entity.pdbx_description
1 polymer ?
#
loop_
_entity_poly.entity_id
_entity_poly.type
_entity_poly.pdbx_seq_one_letter_code
_entity_poly.pdbx_strand_id
1 'polypeptide(L)'
;MKRFLILFIFCLTSPLGRADIYDDTVTCLKERGLKETDIRILDAVGEPGNEHILKDAPKDKLVDAIACIFRKDHKTNKALFGTLTELINMDSEIDNNKRKELLVTLNACNKKTDGNDTNLLKCLEATQPPFDKYAAIIRDVTNVIKECFFSNKLTFSDLRYRKMLHRESVSEVLKHVGEDNITCAMTCEFDKNKHVYKDMDPNETIHKRLETLITKSSLPEEKKREMKETLDRCDHQARGDSCKFGKCVKLMRPPFVQLYFKNP
;
A
#
# COMPACT_ATOMS: atom_id res chain seq x y z
N MET A 1 -13.84 -7.27 -41.47
CA MET A 1 -12.96 -7.77 -40.39
C MET A 1 -12.99 -6.80 -39.23
N LYS A 2 -13.82 -7.06 -38.21
CA LYS A 2 -13.91 -6.24 -36.99
C LYS A 2 -12.74 -6.65 -36.08
N ARG A 3 -11.76 -5.77 -35.91
CA ARG A 3 -10.67 -5.94 -34.95
C ARG A 3 -11.25 -5.71 -33.54
N PHE A 4 -11.45 -6.78 -32.79
CA PHE A 4 -11.70 -6.68 -31.36
C PHE A 4 -10.39 -6.22 -30.70
N LEU A 5 -10.37 -4.96 -30.26
CA LEU A 5 -9.33 -4.43 -29.41
C LEU A 5 -9.58 -5.03 -28.01
N ILE A 6 -8.89 -6.12 -27.68
CA ILE A 6 -8.91 -6.68 -26.33
C ILE A 6 -8.12 -5.71 -25.46
N LEU A 7 -8.83 -4.87 -24.71
CA LEU A 7 -8.28 -4.05 -23.64
C LEU A 7 -7.78 -4.98 -22.52
N PHE A 8 -6.49 -5.28 -22.51
CA PHE A 8 -5.82 -5.85 -21.34
C PHE A 8 -5.78 -4.78 -20.24
N ILE A 9 -6.82 -4.73 -19.42
CA ILE A 9 -6.77 -4.06 -18.12
C ILE A 9 -5.85 -4.91 -17.26
N PHE A 10 -4.64 -4.43 -17.01
CA PHE A 10 -3.73 -5.01 -16.03
C PHE A 10 -4.39 -4.90 -14.65
N CYS A 11 -5.20 -5.88 -14.29
CA CYS A 11 -5.55 -6.16 -12.91
C CYS A 11 -4.25 -6.53 -12.20
N LEU A 12 -3.66 -5.55 -11.51
CA LEU A 12 -2.57 -5.77 -10.55
C LEU A 12 -3.17 -6.46 -9.31
N THR A 13 -3.57 -7.71 -9.46
CA THR A 13 -4.01 -8.57 -8.37
C THR A 13 -2.79 -9.25 -7.78
N SER A 14 -2.11 -8.56 -6.87
CA SER A 14 -1.53 -9.32 -5.77
C SER A 14 -2.70 -9.95 -5.02
N PRO A 15 -2.71 -11.28 -4.82
CA PRO A 15 -3.86 -11.97 -4.24
C PRO A 15 -3.97 -11.77 -2.71
N LEU A 16 -3.43 -10.66 -2.20
CA LEU A 16 -3.20 -10.38 -0.78
C LEU A 16 -3.44 -8.90 -0.44
N GLY A 17 -4.32 -8.17 -1.14
CA GLY A 17 -4.62 -6.80 -0.66
C GLY A 17 -5.43 -5.81 -1.48
N ARG A 18 -5.89 -6.11 -2.71
CA ARG A 18 -6.42 -5.04 -3.58
C ARG A 18 -7.86 -5.13 -4.06
N ALA A 19 -8.58 -6.23 -3.89
CA ALA A 19 -9.97 -6.30 -4.37
C ALA A 19 -10.88 -5.31 -3.63
N ASP A 20 -10.89 -5.34 -2.28
CA ASP A 20 -11.77 -4.47 -1.50
C ASP A 20 -11.36 -2.98 -1.56
N ILE A 21 -10.05 -2.67 -1.61
CA ILE A 21 -9.56 -1.28 -1.76
C ILE A 21 -9.93 -0.73 -3.14
N TYR A 22 -9.85 -1.54 -4.19
CA TYR A 22 -10.26 -1.16 -5.54
C TYR A 22 -11.76 -0.87 -5.58
N ASP A 23 -12.58 -1.74 -5.01
CA ASP A 23 -14.03 -1.57 -4.97
C ASP A 23 -14.43 -0.30 -4.18
N ASP A 24 -13.80 -0.04 -3.04
CA ASP A 24 -14.04 1.17 -2.26
C ASP A 24 -13.55 2.44 -2.97
N THR A 25 -12.40 2.37 -3.66
CA THR A 25 -11.86 3.47 -4.48
C THR A 25 -12.81 3.81 -5.62
N VAL A 26 -13.25 2.81 -6.38
CA VAL A 26 -14.19 2.98 -7.49
C VAL A 26 -15.53 3.53 -6.99
N THR A 27 -16.01 3.05 -5.85
CA THR A 27 -17.21 3.58 -5.19
C THR A 27 -17.05 5.06 -4.86
N CYS A 28 -15.97 5.44 -4.18
CA CYS A 28 -15.69 6.84 -3.83
C CYS A 28 -15.57 7.75 -5.06
N LEU A 29 -14.97 7.27 -6.15
CA LEU A 29 -14.92 8.02 -7.41
C LEU A 29 -16.34 8.25 -7.97
N LYS A 30 -17.15 7.19 -8.07
CA LYS A 30 -18.50 7.24 -8.63
C LYS A 30 -19.42 8.17 -7.82
N GLU A 31 -19.38 8.06 -6.49
CA GLU A 31 -20.16 8.93 -5.57
C GLU A 31 -19.82 10.43 -5.73
N ARG A 32 -18.63 10.77 -6.23
CA ARG A 32 -18.18 12.15 -6.49
C ARG A 32 -18.31 12.57 -7.96
N GLY A 33 -19.03 11.77 -8.75
CA GLY A 33 -19.26 12.04 -10.16
C GLY A 33 -17.98 11.98 -11.00
N LEU A 34 -17.07 11.09 -10.62
CA LEU A 34 -15.92 10.66 -11.41
C LEU A 34 -16.21 9.27 -12.01
N LYS A 35 -15.54 8.96 -13.11
CA LYS A 35 -15.61 7.66 -13.76
C LYS A 35 -14.56 6.74 -13.16
N GLU A 36 -14.78 5.44 -13.29
CA GLU A 36 -13.79 4.42 -12.96
C GLU A 36 -12.48 4.61 -13.77
N THR A 37 -12.59 5.09 -15.01
CA THR A 37 -11.44 5.45 -15.85
C THR A 37 -10.59 6.60 -15.28
N ASP A 38 -11.16 7.40 -14.37
CA ASP A 38 -10.46 8.53 -13.74
C ASP A 38 -9.54 8.06 -12.59
N ILE A 39 -9.49 6.76 -12.30
CA ILE A 39 -8.53 6.19 -11.34
C ILE A 39 -7.09 6.55 -11.69
N ARG A 40 -6.75 6.68 -12.98
CA ARG A 40 -5.42 7.10 -13.44
C ARG A 40 -5.09 8.54 -13.03
N ILE A 41 -6.11 9.41 -12.99
CA ILE A 41 -5.96 10.81 -12.58
C ILE A 41 -5.84 10.85 -11.05
N LEU A 42 -6.63 10.04 -10.34
CA LEU A 42 -6.51 9.90 -8.89
C LEU A 42 -5.11 9.38 -8.51
N ASP A 43 -4.62 8.35 -9.18
CA ASP A 43 -3.30 7.74 -8.96
C ASP A 43 -2.16 8.72 -9.18
N ALA A 44 -2.31 9.66 -10.11
CA ALA A 44 -1.29 10.67 -10.41
C ALA A 44 -1.01 11.63 -9.24
N VAL A 45 -1.93 11.79 -8.28
CA VAL A 45 -1.71 12.63 -7.09
C VAL A 45 -0.52 12.10 -6.29
N GLY A 46 0.47 12.97 -6.07
CA GLY A 46 1.68 12.68 -5.28
C GLY A 46 2.69 11.76 -5.95
N GLU A 47 2.51 11.42 -7.23
CA GLU A 47 3.46 10.62 -8.00
C GLU A 47 4.37 11.54 -8.83
N PRO A 48 5.71 11.45 -8.67
CA PRO A 48 6.65 12.28 -9.43
C PRO A 48 6.50 12.13 -10.94
N GLY A 49 6.54 13.24 -11.69
CA GLY A 49 6.50 13.22 -13.18
C GLY A 49 5.09 13.15 -13.78
N ASN A 50 4.06 13.00 -12.95
CA ASN A 50 2.65 12.95 -13.39
C ASN A 50 1.93 14.29 -13.25
N GLU A 51 2.64 15.39 -13.01
CA GLU A 51 2.07 16.72 -12.79
C GLU A 51 1.24 17.18 -14.00
N HIS A 52 1.66 16.78 -15.20
CA HIS A 52 0.96 17.05 -16.46
C HIS A 52 -0.44 16.41 -16.52
N ILE A 53 -0.66 15.27 -15.85
CA ILE A 53 -1.97 14.58 -15.80
C ILE A 53 -2.95 15.37 -14.92
N LEU A 54 -2.44 16.07 -13.91
CA LEU A 54 -3.24 16.78 -12.91
C LEU A 54 -3.63 18.20 -13.33
N LYS A 55 -3.10 18.72 -14.44
CA LYS A 55 -3.27 20.11 -14.87
C LYS A 55 -4.75 20.50 -15.01
N ASP A 56 -5.52 19.67 -15.71
CA ASP A 56 -6.95 19.92 -16.01
C ASP A 56 -7.87 19.00 -15.18
N ALA A 57 -7.32 18.37 -14.15
CA ALA A 57 -8.05 17.43 -13.31
C ALA A 57 -9.04 18.14 -12.38
N PRO A 58 -10.19 17.52 -12.07
CA PRO A 58 -11.16 18.07 -11.12
C PRO A 58 -10.65 17.90 -9.67
N LYS A 59 -9.69 18.73 -9.26
CA LYS A 59 -8.97 18.64 -7.97
C LYS A 59 -9.90 18.49 -6.77
N ASP A 60 -10.99 19.27 -6.71
CA ASP A 60 -11.97 19.18 -5.63
C ASP A 60 -12.63 17.81 -5.52
N LYS A 61 -12.95 17.18 -6.66
CA LYS A 61 -13.53 15.82 -6.68
C LYS A 61 -12.49 14.76 -6.28
N LEU A 62 -11.23 14.96 -6.65
CA LEU A 62 -10.14 14.07 -6.23
C LEU A 62 -9.92 14.15 -4.72
N VAL A 63 -9.92 15.36 -4.15
CA VAL A 63 -9.83 15.55 -2.70
C VAL A 63 -11.00 14.87 -1.97
N ASP A 64 -12.22 15.06 -2.46
CA ASP A 64 -13.40 14.39 -1.91
C ASP A 64 -13.27 12.86 -1.96
N ALA A 65 -12.75 12.31 -3.07
CA ALA A 65 -12.52 10.88 -3.24
C ALA A 65 -11.46 10.36 -2.26
N ILE A 66 -10.34 11.07 -2.06
CA ILE A 66 -9.29 10.69 -1.10
C ILE A 66 -9.85 10.66 0.33
N ALA A 67 -10.64 11.67 0.73
CA ALA A 67 -11.29 11.68 2.04
C ALA A 67 -12.26 10.51 2.22
N CYS A 68 -13.02 10.17 1.18
CA CYS A 68 -13.92 9.01 1.17
C CYS A 68 -13.17 7.69 1.33
N ILE A 69 -12.07 7.50 0.58
CA ILE A 69 -11.22 6.29 0.65
C ILE A 69 -10.67 6.13 2.07
N PHE A 70 -10.14 7.22 2.65
CA PHE A 70 -9.66 7.21 4.04
C PHE A 70 -10.75 6.75 5.01
N ARG A 71 -11.98 7.27 4.90
CA ARG A 71 -13.08 6.91 5.80
C ARG A 71 -13.59 5.48 5.61
N LYS A 72 -13.54 4.94 4.41
CA LYS A 72 -13.91 3.54 4.15
C LYS A 72 -12.87 2.56 4.70
N ASP A 73 -11.57 2.86 4.55
CA ASP A 73 -10.48 2.08 5.14
C ASP A 73 -10.48 2.18 6.68
N HIS A 74 -10.70 3.39 7.19
CA HIS A 74 -10.80 3.68 8.62
C HIS A 74 -12.25 3.54 9.10
N LYS A 75 -12.74 2.30 9.23
CA LYS A 75 -14.01 2.03 9.95
C LYS A 75 -13.99 2.45 11.44
N THR A 76 -12.84 2.91 11.94
CA THR A 76 -12.64 3.44 13.29
C THR A 76 -12.68 4.98 13.28
N ASN A 77 -13.07 5.59 14.40
CA ASN A 77 -13.15 7.05 14.61
C ASN A 77 -11.79 7.80 14.53
N LYS A 78 -10.75 7.22 13.90
CA LYS A 78 -9.42 7.86 13.81
C LYS A 78 -9.51 9.08 12.88
N ALA A 79 -9.23 10.26 13.42
CA ALA A 79 -9.28 11.51 12.66
C ALA A 79 -8.14 11.59 11.63
N LEU A 80 -8.46 12.08 10.42
CA LEU A 80 -7.47 12.30 9.35
C LEU A 80 -6.35 13.24 9.79
N PHE A 81 -6.67 14.28 10.56
CA PHE A 81 -5.70 15.21 11.15
C PHE A 81 -4.60 14.49 11.96
N GLY A 82 -4.99 13.53 12.81
CA GLY A 82 -4.03 12.76 13.60
C GLY A 82 -3.13 11.90 12.71
N THR A 83 -3.71 11.27 11.69
CA THR A 83 -2.95 10.49 10.71
C THR A 83 -1.96 11.35 9.93
N LEU A 84 -2.36 12.53 9.43
CA LEU A 84 -1.46 13.46 8.76
C LEU A 84 -0.33 13.93 9.67
N THR A 85 -0.64 14.20 10.95
CA THR A 85 0.37 14.60 11.95
C THR A 85 1.41 13.51 12.15
N GLU A 86 0.96 12.25 12.31
CA GLU A 86 1.83 11.08 12.39
C GLU A 86 2.74 10.99 11.15
N LEU A 87 2.16 11.02 9.94
CA LEU A 87 2.91 10.89 8.69
C LEU A 87 3.96 11.99 8.52
N ILE A 88 3.61 13.25 8.81
CA ILE A 88 4.55 14.37 8.74
C ILE A 88 5.70 14.20 9.75
N ASN A 89 5.44 13.65 10.95
CA ASN A 89 6.49 13.40 11.95
C ASN A 89 7.41 12.23 11.59
N MET A 90 6.94 11.28 10.78
CA MET A 90 7.71 10.13 10.33
C MET A 90 8.40 10.33 8.98
N ASP A 91 8.21 11.48 8.35
CA ASP A 91 8.89 11.84 7.11
C ASP A 91 10.35 12.19 7.39
N SER A 92 11.25 11.27 7.02
CA SER A 92 12.70 11.42 7.15
C SER A 92 13.35 12.21 6.02
N GLU A 93 12.62 12.50 4.92
CA GLU A 93 13.14 13.28 3.78
C GLU A 93 13.10 14.80 4.03
N ILE A 94 12.39 15.24 5.08
CA ILE A 94 12.23 16.67 5.40
C ILE A 94 13.01 17.04 6.66
N ASP A 95 13.60 18.23 6.65
CA ASP A 95 14.25 18.79 7.82
C ASP A 95 13.24 19.29 8.88
N ASN A 96 13.76 19.66 10.05
CA ASN A 96 12.94 20.13 11.18
C ASN A 96 12.18 21.43 10.88
N ASN A 97 12.73 22.31 10.05
CA ASN A 97 12.09 23.57 9.71
C ASN A 97 10.88 23.32 8.81
N LYS A 98 11.05 22.51 7.77
CA LYS A 98 9.96 22.12 6.87
C LYS A 98 8.91 21.31 7.59
N ARG A 99 9.30 20.40 8.49
CA ARG A 99 8.36 19.67 9.35
C ARG A 99 7.51 20.63 10.18
N LYS A 100 8.13 21.61 10.84
CA LYS A 100 7.43 22.62 11.62
C LYS A 100 6.46 23.43 10.77
N GLU A 101 6.87 23.86 9.57
CA GLU A 101 6.02 24.58 8.62
C GLU A 101 4.77 23.76 8.25
N LEU A 102 4.95 22.49 7.86
CA LEU A 102 3.85 21.60 7.49
C LEU A 102 2.87 21.38 8.66
N LEU A 103 3.39 21.17 9.87
CA LEU A 103 2.56 21.00 11.06
C LEU A 103 1.79 22.26 11.42
N VAL A 104 2.38 23.45 11.24
CA VAL A 104 1.68 24.74 11.47
C VAL A 104 0.52 24.88 10.48
N THR A 105 0.76 24.62 9.19
CA THR A 105 -0.29 24.67 8.16
C THR A 105 -1.41 23.66 8.44
N LEU A 106 -1.06 22.42 8.80
CA LEU A 106 -2.01 21.39 9.17
C LEU A 106 -2.90 21.80 10.36
N ASN A 107 -2.29 22.35 11.41
CA ASN A 107 -3.02 22.84 12.58
C ASN A 107 -3.95 24.02 12.24
N ALA A 108 -3.48 24.95 11.41
CA ALA A 108 -4.29 26.09 10.99
C ALA A 108 -5.51 25.66 10.17
N CYS A 109 -5.35 24.68 9.28
CA CYS A 109 -6.45 24.12 8.51
C CYS A 109 -7.44 23.36 9.40
N ASN A 110 -6.98 22.48 10.30
CA ASN A 110 -7.86 21.70 11.17
C ASN A 110 -8.77 22.58 12.04
N LYS A 111 -8.28 23.73 12.52
CA LYS A 111 -9.10 24.69 13.29
C LYS A 111 -10.27 25.30 12.48
N LYS A 112 -10.18 25.31 11.15
CA LYS A 112 -11.20 25.90 10.26
C LYS A 112 -12.22 24.88 9.76
N THR A 113 -11.99 23.58 10.00
CA THR A 113 -12.70 22.51 9.28
C THR A 113 -13.61 21.69 10.18
N ASP A 114 -13.59 21.93 11.49
CA ASP A 114 -14.44 21.27 12.49
C ASP A 114 -14.48 19.74 12.36
N GLY A 115 -13.31 19.13 12.16
CA GLY A 115 -13.16 17.68 12.00
C GLY A 115 -13.65 17.11 10.65
N ASN A 116 -14.07 17.94 9.69
CA ASN A 116 -14.42 17.49 8.35
C ASN A 116 -13.16 17.23 7.50
N ASP A 117 -12.92 15.96 7.16
CA ASP A 117 -11.75 15.51 6.40
C ASP A 117 -11.64 16.11 5.01
N THR A 118 -12.76 16.25 4.30
CA THR A 118 -12.80 16.86 2.98
C THR A 118 -12.35 18.31 3.05
N ASN A 119 -12.88 19.08 4.00
CA ASN A 119 -12.52 20.48 4.18
C ASN A 119 -11.06 20.62 4.65
N LEU A 120 -10.58 19.67 5.46
CA LEU A 120 -9.16 19.60 5.86
C LEU A 120 -8.25 19.45 4.64
N LEU A 121 -8.51 18.44 3.78
CA LEU A 121 -7.70 18.20 2.59
C LEU A 121 -7.81 19.34 1.56
N LYS A 122 -8.98 19.99 1.43
CA LYS A 122 -9.15 21.17 0.57
C LYS A 122 -8.32 22.34 1.07
N CYS A 123 -8.37 22.63 2.37
CA CYS A 123 -7.57 23.70 2.97
C CYS A 123 -6.06 23.46 2.80
N LEU A 124 -5.62 22.20 2.84
CA LEU A 124 -4.23 21.81 2.63
C LEU A 124 -3.79 21.80 1.16
N GLU A 125 -4.72 21.99 0.23
CA GLU A 125 -4.50 21.78 -1.21
C GLU A 125 -3.86 20.40 -1.48
N ALA A 126 -4.43 19.35 -0.88
CA ALA A 126 -3.80 18.02 -0.77
C ALA A 126 -3.54 17.28 -2.10
N THR A 127 -3.91 17.85 -3.26
CA THR A 127 -3.53 17.33 -4.58
C THR A 127 -2.30 18.05 -5.15
N GLN A 128 -1.65 18.91 -4.37
CA GLN A 128 -0.48 19.70 -4.76
C GLN A 128 0.65 19.58 -3.72
N PRO A 129 1.92 19.78 -4.14
CA PRO A 129 3.02 19.88 -3.20
C PRO A 129 2.78 20.98 -2.16
N PRO A 130 3.18 20.77 -0.89
CA PRO A 130 3.90 19.60 -0.38
C PRO A 130 3.00 18.48 0.18
N PHE A 131 1.68 18.62 0.12
CA PHE A 131 0.73 17.70 0.78
C PHE A 131 0.28 16.52 -0.07
N ASP A 132 0.39 16.61 -1.39
CA ASP A 132 0.14 15.56 -2.37
C ASP A 132 0.75 14.21 -2.02
N LYS A 133 2.01 14.20 -1.56
CA LYS A 133 2.72 12.99 -1.19
C LYS A 133 2.10 12.28 0.02
N TYR A 134 1.52 13.03 0.97
CA TYR A 134 0.81 12.46 2.12
C TYR A 134 -0.59 11.99 1.71
N ALA A 135 -1.27 12.75 0.85
CA ALA A 135 -2.56 12.35 0.29
C ALA A 135 -2.45 11.04 -0.50
N ALA A 136 -1.38 10.86 -1.27
CA ALA A 136 -1.08 9.63 -2.00
C ALA A 136 -0.86 8.42 -1.06
N ILE A 137 -0.29 8.64 0.12
CA ILE A 137 -0.12 7.58 1.13
C ILE A 137 -1.45 7.27 1.81
N ILE A 138 -2.23 8.28 2.17
CA ILE A 138 -3.59 8.08 2.72
C ILE A 138 -4.48 7.30 1.76
N ARG A 139 -4.38 7.57 0.45
CA ARG A 139 -5.11 6.87 -0.61
C ARG A 139 -4.68 5.41 -0.73
N ASP A 140 -3.37 5.15 -0.76
CA ASP A 140 -2.83 3.85 -1.20
C ASP A 140 -2.45 2.89 -0.07
N VAL A 141 -2.34 3.40 1.15
CA VAL A 141 -1.78 2.67 2.29
C VAL A 141 -2.83 2.56 3.39
N THR A 142 -3.32 1.34 3.57
CA THR A 142 -4.28 1.02 4.63
C THR A 142 -3.68 1.21 6.03
N ASN A 143 -4.53 1.31 7.05
CA ASN A 143 -4.06 1.29 8.44
C ASN A 143 -3.20 0.11 8.82
N VAL A 144 -3.56 -1.08 8.33
CA VAL A 144 -2.80 -2.28 8.63
C VAL A 144 -1.37 -2.15 8.10
N ILE A 145 -1.21 -1.63 6.89
CA ILE A 145 0.11 -1.40 6.29
C ILE A 145 0.89 -0.37 7.12
N LYS A 146 0.28 0.78 7.46
CA LYS A 146 0.92 1.81 8.30
C LYS A 146 1.41 1.23 9.63
N GLU A 147 0.54 0.52 10.34
CA GLU A 147 0.86 -0.07 11.65
C GLU A 147 1.99 -1.10 11.55
N CYS A 148 1.95 -1.97 10.54
CA CYS A 148 2.99 -2.96 10.32
C CYS A 148 4.33 -2.34 9.94
N PHE A 149 4.34 -1.30 9.11
CA PHE A 149 5.57 -0.59 8.75
C PHE A 149 6.20 0.08 9.98
N PHE A 150 5.42 0.86 10.73
CA PHE A 150 5.94 1.60 11.88
C PHE A 150 6.37 0.68 13.03
N SER A 151 5.64 -0.41 13.27
CA SER A 151 6.05 -1.43 14.26
C SER A 151 7.37 -2.11 13.89
N ASN A 152 7.72 -2.11 12.60
CA ASN A 152 8.97 -2.67 12.07
C ASN A 152 10.03 -1.60 11.75
N LYS A 153 9.93 -0.42 12.39
CA LYS A 153 10.90 0.70 12.29
C LYS A 153 11.07 1.26 10.88
N LEU A 154 10.07 1.07 10.02
CA LEU A 154 10.02 1.72 8.71
C LEU A 154 9.47 3.13 8.86
N THR A 155 9.90 4.00 7.96
CA THR A 155 9.55 5.42 7.90
C THR A 155 8.43 5.69 6.91
N PHE A 156 7.97 6.94 6.86
CA PHE A 156 7.05 7.38 5.82
C PHE A 156 7.64 7.23 4.40
N SER A 157 8.93 7.50 4.23
CA SER A 157 9.63 7.32 2.96
C SER A 157 9.60 5.87 2.49
N ASP A 158 9.74 4.92 3.42
CA ASP A 158 9.70 3.48 3.13
C ASP A 158 8.34 3.02 2.59
N LEU A 159 7.24 3.64 3.04
CA LEU A 159 5.89 3.35 2.53
C LEU A 159 5.75 3.67 1.03
N ARG A 160 6.53 4.61 0.50
CA ARG A 160 6.54 4.89 -0.95
C ARG A 160 7.17 3.75 -1.73
N TYR A 161 8.29 3.22 -1.25
CA TYR A 161 8.97 2.08 -1.86
C TYR A 161 8.12 0.81 -1.84
N ARG A 162 7.18 0.68 -0.90
CA ARG A 162 6.19 -0.40 -0.93
C ARG A 162 5.38 -0.42 -2.23
N LYS A 163 4.99 0.74 -2.77
CA LYS A 163 4.28 0.81 -4.07
C LYS A 163 5.17 0.35 -5.24
N MET A 164 6.48 0.55 -5.10
CA MET A 164 7.48 0.22 -6.11
C MET A 164 7.77 -1.28 -6.15
N LEU A 165 7.44 -2.06 -5.10
CA LEU A 165 7.59 -3.54 -5.10
C LEU A 165 6.87 -4.26 -6.24
N HIS A 166 5.83 -3.63 -6.82
CA HIS A 166 5.10 -4.15 -7.98
C HIS A 166 5.56 -3.57 -9.32
N ARG A 167 6.24 -2.42 -9.32
CA ARG A 167 6.57 -1.62 -10.52
C ARG A 167 8.04 -1.69 -10.89
N GLU A 168 8.92 -1.85 -9.92
CA GLU A 168 10.37 -1.79 -10.07
C GLU A 168 11.05 -3.10 -9.64
N SER A 169 12.36 -3.16 -9.85
CA SER A 169 13.16 -4.27 -9.34
C SER A 169 13.15 -4.26 -7.81
N VAL A 170 12.80 -5.39 -7.19
CA VAL A 170 12.83 -5.56 -5.73
C VAL A 170 14.19 -5.16 -5.14
N SER A 171 15.27 -5.38 -5.88
CA SER A 171 16.62 -4.94 -5.49
C SER A 171 16.75 -3.45 -5.23
N GLU A 172 16.01 -2.60 -5.93
CA GLU A 172 16.06 -1.15 -5.72
C GLU A 172 15.35 -0.73 -4.43
N VAL A 173 14.21 -1.36 -4.14
CA VAL A 173 13.49 -1.17 -2.87
C VAL A 173 14.34 -1.62 -1.69
N LEU A 174 15.04 -2.75 -1.82
CA LEU A 174 15.87 -3.30 -0.74
C LEU A 174 17.06 -2.41 -0.37
N LYS A 175 17.59 -1.60 -1.30
CA LYS A 175 18.66 -0.63 -1.00
C LYS A 175 18.22 0.48 -0.04
N HIS A 176 16.94 0.81 -0.03
CA HIS A 176 16.40 1.93 0.73
C HIS A 176 15.79 1.49 2.06
N VAL A 177 15.00 0.41 2.04
CA VAL A 177 14.15 0.01 3.18
C VAL A 177 14.82 -1.01 4.11
N GLY A 178 15.81 -1.75 3.61
CA GLY A 178 16.44 -2.88 4.29
C GLY A 178 15.58 -4.15 4.27
N GLU A 179 16.20 -5.27 3.94
CA GLU A 179 15.51 -6.55 3.67
C GLU A 179 14.75 -7.11 4.88
N ASP A 180 15.35 -7.06 6.06
CA ASP A 180 14.75 -7.60 7.28
C ASP A 180 13.48 -6.82 7.69
N ASN A 181 13.54 -5.49 7.64
CA ASN A 181 12.44 -4.64 8.10
C ASN A 181 11.24 -4.76 7.16
N ILE A 182 11.46 -4.70 5.84
CA ILE A 182 10.37 -4.88 4.86
C ILE A 182 9.80 -6.30 4.94
N THR A 183 10.62 -7.33 5.15
CA THR A 183 10.15 -8.72 5.31
C THR A 183 9.20 -8.84 6.51
N CYS A 184 9.55 -8.22 7.64
CA CYS A 184 8.73 -8.27 8.85
C CYS A 184 7.46 -7.41 8.74
N ALA A 185 7.53 -6.28 8.04
CA ALA A 185 6.34 -5.50 7.71
C ALA A 185 5.36 -6.28 6.82
N MET A 186 5.85 -6.94 5.75
CA MET A 186 5.02 -7.72 4.83
C MET A 186 4.38 -8.95 5.49
N THR A 187 5.10 -9.62 6.40
CA THR A 187 4.56 -10.76 7.16
C THR A 187 3.52 -10.32 8.19
N CYS A 188 3.74 -9.18 8.86
CA CYS A 188 2.72 -8.54 9.70
C CYS A 188 1.46 -8.18 8.91
N GLU A 189 1.62 -7.59 7.71
CA GLU A 189 0.48 -7.26 6.84
C GLU A 189 -0.35 -8.50 6.48
N PHE A 190 0.33 -9.60 6.16
CA PHE A 190 -0.33 -10.88 5.87
C PHE A 190 -1.18 -11.33 7.07
N ASP A 191 -0.57 -11.39 8.25
CA ASP A 191 -1.25 -11.90 9.45
C ASP A 191 -2.44 -11.04 9.88
N LYS A 192 -2.36 -9.73 9.71
CA LYS A 192 -3.45 -8.82 10.07
C LYS A 192 -4.58 -8.79 9.06
N ASN A 193 -4.28 -8.99 7.78
CA ASN A 193 -5.30 -8.91 6.73
C ASN A 193 -5.95 -10.25 6.36
N LYS A 194 -5.41 -11.40 6.77
CA LYS A 194 -5.97 -12.72 6.42
C LYS A 194 -7.44 -12.92 6.82
N HIS A 195 -7.91 -12.21 7.84
CA HIS A 195 -9.30 -12.22 8.30
C HIS A 195 -10.24 -11.36 7.45
N VAL A 196 -9.70 -10.48 6.61
CA VAL A 196 -10.45 -9.51 5.81
C VAL A 196 -10.69 -10.06 4.39
N TYR A 197 -9.81 -10.94 3.90
CA TYR A 197 -9.93 -11.52 2.57
C TYR A 197 -10.99 -12.63 2.54
N LYS A 198 -12.02 -12.43 1.70
CA LYS A 198 -13.13 -13.39 1.53
C LYS A 198 -12.68 -14.78 1.06
N ASP A 199 -11.58 -14.84 0.31
CA ASP A 199 -11.05 -16.08 -0.28
C ASP A 199 -9.86 -16.67 0.50
N MET A 200 -9.57 -16.14 1.69
CA MET A 200 -8.48 -16.61 2.55
C MET A 200 -9.03 -17.29 3.78
N ASP A 201 -8.43 -18.40 4.17
CA ASP A 201 -8.71 -19.03 5.45
C ASP A 201 -8.19 -18.09 6.57
N PRO A 202 -9.04 -17.66 7.53
CA PRO A 202 -8.62 -16.81 8.65
C PRO A 202 -7.45 -17.38 9.47
N ASN A 203 -7.27 -18.69 9.43
CA ASN A 203 -6.19 -19.40 10.11
C ASN A 203 -5.02 -19.74 9.17
N GLU A 204 -5.03 -19.24 7.92
CA GLU A 204 -3.94 -19.46 6.97
C GLU A 204 -2.65 -18.83 7.51
N THR A 205 -1.56 -19.60 7.48
CA THR A 205 -0.22 -19.14 7.79
C THR A 205 0.48 -18.73 6.50
N ILE A 206 1.49 -17.86 6.62
CA ILE A 206 2.30 -17.48 5.44
C ILE A 206 3.02 -18.70 4.83
N HIS A 207 3.36 -19.71 5.66
CA HIS A 207 3.86 -21.00 5.19
C HIS A 207 2.87 -21.67 4.25
N LYS A 208 1.63 -21.93 4.72
CA LYS A 208 0.57 -22.60 3.94
C LYS A 208 0.25 -21.82 2.66
N ARG A 209 0.31 -20.49 2.73
CA ARG A 209 0.11 -19.62 1.57
C ARG A 209 1.21 -19.82 0.53
N LEU A 210 2.48 -19.74 0.92
CA LEU A 210 3.61 -19.93 0.02
C LEU A 210 3.60 -21.35 -0.56
N GLU A 211 3.27 -22.37 0.23
CA GLU A 211 3.16 -23.75 -0.25
C GLU A 211 2.09 -23.87 -1.35
N THR A 212 0.94 -23.24 -1.16
CA THR A 212 -0.13 -23.20 -2.17
C THR A 212 0.33 -22.53 -3.45
N LEU A 213 1.02 -21.38 -3.34
CA LEU A 213 1.58 -20.66 -4.49
C LEU A 213 2.62 -21.47 -5.24
N ILE A 214 3.53 -22.16 -4.52
CA ILE A 214 4.53 -23.06 -5.11
C ILE A 214 3.84 -24.19 -5.88
N THR A 215 2.83 -24.81 -5.27
CA THR A 215 2.10 -25.93 -5.88
C THR A 215 1.42 -25.51 -7.18
N LYS A 216 0.82 -24.32 -7.22
CA LYS A 216 0.16 -23.74 -8.40
C LYS A 216 1.11 -23.14 -9.43
N SER A 217 2.38 -22.93 -9.10
CA SER A 217 3.35 -22.31 -10.00
C SER A 217 3.73 -23.21 -11.18
N SER A 218 4.23 -22.60 -12.25
CA SER A 218 4.81 -23.29 -13.42
C SER A 218 6.28 -23.72 -13.22
N LEU A 219 6.79 -23.69 -11.99
CA LEU A 219 8.15 -24.10 -11.68
C LEU A 219 8.35 -25.61 -11.91
N PRO A 220 9.57 -26.06 -12.25
CA PRO A 220 9.89 -27.49 -12.29
C PRO A 220 9.63 -28.17 -10.94
N GLU A 221 9.17 -29.43 -10.95
CA GLU A 221 8.82 -30.17 -9.71
C GLU A 221 10.00 -30.30 -8.74
N GLU A 222 11.23 -30.45 -9.24
CA GLU A 222 12.43 -30.45 -8.41
C GLU A 222 12.59 -29.15 -7.63
N LYS A 223 12.36 -28.01 -8.30
CA LYS A 223 12.44 -26.69 -7.69
C LYS A 223 11.29 -26.45 -6.71
N LYS A 224 10.07 -26.93 -7.03
CA LYS A 224 8.95 -26.90 -6.07
C LYS A 224 9.29 -27.67 -4.80
N ARG A 225 9.88 -28.87 -4.93
CA ARG A 225 10.31 -29.69 -3.79
C ARG A 225 11.35 -28.97 -2.94
N GLU A 226 12.42 -28.44 -3.53
CA GLU A 226 13.46 -27.67 -2.82
C GLU A 226 12.88 -26.47 -2.05
N MET A 227 11.95 -25.76 -2.67
CA MET A 227 11.28 -24.62 -2.03
C MET A 227 10.42 -25.07 -0.85
N LYS A 228 9.65 -26.16 -0.98
CA LYS A 228 8.82 -26.70 0.11
C LYS A 228 9.67 -27.19 1.29
N GLU A 229 10.76 -27.91 1.02
CA GLU A 229 11.72 -28.33 2.05
C GLU A 229 12.32 -27.11 2.79
N THR A 230 12.53 -26.00 2.08
CA THR A 230 12.95 -24.74 2.68
C THR A 230 11.86 -24.11 3.55
N LEU A 231 10.60 -24.13 3.10
CA LEU A 231 9.47 -23.65 3.91
C LEU A 231 9.37 -24.43 5.23
N ASP A 232 9.38 -25.77 5.17
CA ASP A 232 9.20 -26.62 6.35
C ASP A 232 10.33 -26.44 7.38
N ARG A 233 11.58 -26.38 6.89
CA ARG A 233 12.74 -26.10 7.73
C ARG A 233 12.62 -24.74 8.41
N CYS A 234 12.21 -23.72 7.68
CA CYS A 234 12.10 -22.37 8.20
C CYS A 234 10.92 -22.21 9.16
N ASP A 235 9.79 -22.87 8.92
CA ASP A 235 8.64 -22.87 9.81
C ASP A 235 8.99 -23.48 11.17
N HIS A 236 9.69 -24.61 11.15
CA HIS A 236 10.20 -25.24 12.37
C HIS A 236 11.15 -24.33 13.16
N GLN A 237 12.05 -23.62 12.48
CA GLN A 237 12.96 -22.65 13.11
C GLN A 237 12.23 -21.41 13.65
N ALA A 238 11.18 -20.98 12.94
CA ALA A 238 10.40 -19.79 13.26
C ALA A 238 9.54 -19.98 14.50
N ARG A 239 9.07 -21.21 14.77
CA ARG A 239 8.19 -21.53 15.93
C ARG A 239 6.95 -20.64 15.98
N GLY A 240 6.34 -20.39 14.82
CA GLY A 240 5.14 -19.57 14.68
C GLY A 240 5.37 -18.06 14.55
N ASP A 241 6.62 -17.58 14.60
CA ASP A 241 6.94 -16.17 14.33
C ASP A 241 7.04 -15.91 12.82
N SER A 242 6.03 -15.24 12.25
CA SER A 242 5.97 -14.94 10.80
C SER A 242 7.12 -14.07 10.29
N CYS A 243 7.63 -13.13 11.09
CA CYS A 243 8.77 -12.29 10.72
C CYS A 243 10.04 -13.14 10.65
N LYS A 244 10.28 -13.99 11.65
CA LYS A 244 11.40 -14.94 11.66
C LYS A 244 11.32 -15.94 10.51
N PHE A 245 10.13 -16.45 10.22
CA PHE A 245 9.88 -17.30 9.06
C PHE A 245 10.24 -16.58 7.75
N GLY A 246 9.71 -15.38 7.53
CA GLY A 246 9.95 -14.58 6.34
C GLY A 246 11.44 -14.32 6.10
N LYS A 247 12.18 -14.00 7.17
CA LYS A 247 13.64 -13.81 7.11
C LYS A 247 14.36 -15.11 6.73
N CYS A 248 13.97 -16.24 7.34
CA CYS A 248 14.60 -17.53 7.07
C CYS A 248 14.43 -17.96 5.61
N VAL A 249 13.23 -17.82 5.04
CA VAL A 249 12.95 -18.18 3.64
C VAL A 249 13.49 -17.14 2.65
N LYS A 250 14.00 -15.99 3.15
CA LYS A 250 14.41 -14.83 2.34
C LYS A 250 13.29 -14.38 1.41
N LEU A 251 12.13 -14.06 2.01
CA LEU A 251 10.88 -13.75 1.29
C LEU A 251 11.06 -12.71 0.18
N MET A 252 11.95 -11.73 0.36
CA MET A 252 12.20 -10.65 -0.59
C MET A 252 13.20 -11.01 -1.70
N ARG A 253 13.63 -12.26 -1.80
CA ARG A 253 14.52 -12.74 -2.87
C ARG A 253 13.81 -13.74 -3.79
N PRO A 254 14.21 -13.83 -5.07
CA PRO A 254 13.76 -14.90 -5.94
C PRO A 254 14.13 -16.27 -5.35
N PRO A 255 13.29 -17.31 -5.54
CA PRO A 255 12.01 -17.27 -6.26
C PRO A 255 10.81 -16.79 -5.41
N PHE A 256 10.93 -16.73 -4.08
CA PHE A 256 9.80 -16.44 -3.18
C PHE A 256 9.13 -15.09 -3.43
N VAL A 257 9.92 -14.03 -3.63
CA VAL A 257 9.38 -12.69 -3.88
C VAL A 257 8.54 -12.62 -5.15
N GLN A 258 8.91 -13.43 -6.14
CA GLN A 258 8.17 -13.51 -7.40
C GLN A 258 6.83 -14.20 -7.18
N LEU A 259 6.78 -15.31 -6.45
CA LEU A 259 5.52 -15.99 -6.12
C LEU A 259 4.62 -15.13 -5.22
N TYR A 260 5.21 -14.37 -4.30
CA TYR A 260 4.45 -13.57 -3.35
C TYR A 260 3.79 -12.34 -3.99
N PHE A 261 4.48 -11.67 -4.92
CA PHE A 261 3.99 -10.44 -5.54
C PHE A 261 3.47 -10.62 -6.98
N LYS A 262 3.86 -11.67 -7.69
CA LYS A 262 3.27 -12.07 -8.97
C LYS A 262 2.50 -13.37 -8.77
N ASN A 263 1.20 -13.35 -9.02
CA ASN A 263 0.61 -14.49 -9.70
C ASN A 263 0.36 -14.10 -11.16
N PRO A 264 0.60 -15.01 -12.11
CA PRO A 264 0.26 -14.84 -13.52
C PRO A 264 -1.24 -14.60 -13.72
#